data_AF-A0A930AR32-F1
#
_entry.id   AF-A0A930AR32-F1
#
_cell.length_a   1.000
_cell.length_b   1.000
_cell.length_c   1.000
_cell.angle_alpha   90.00
_cell.angle_beta   90.00
_cell.angle_gamma   90.00
#
_symmetry.space_group_name_H-M   'P 1'
#
loop_
_entity.id
_entity.type
_entity.pdbx_description
1 polymer ?
#
loop_
_entity_poly.entity_id
_entity_poly.type
_entity_poly.pdbx_seq_one_letter_code
_entity_poly.pdbx_strand_id
1 'polypeptide(L)'
;SCINEITSILDAFISADIPAYEDFLTSITNWKEEYLNSFRRPYDDRKQSNALSEYMNSRLRVLINVSNGLSNFPRFRARALYALNRKLYYTITNHLQSNKRIGKKRGSYKK
;
A
#
# COMPACT_ATOMS: atom_id res chain seq x y z
N SER A 1 15.29 11.93 -26.30
CA SER A 1 15.20 10.75 -25.41
C SER A 1 14.35 11.17 -24.22
N CYS A 2 13.32 10.40 -23.87
CA CYS A 2 12.35 10.72 -22.82
C CYS A 2 13.01 11.17 -21.50
N ILE A 3 14.15 10.58 -21.13
CA ILE A 3 14.92 10.96 -19.94
C ILE A 3 15.45 12.40 -20.01
N ASN A 4 15.93 12.83 -21.17
CA ASN A 4 16.47 14.18 -21.36
C ASN A 4 15.35 15.23 -21.30
N GLU A 5 14.18 14.92 -21.86
CA GLU A 5 13.00 15.77 -21.79
C GLU A 5 12.50 15.93 -20.35
N ILE A 6 12.40 14.82 -19.61
CA ILE A 6 12.02 14.84 -18.19
C ILE A 6 13.02 15.62 -17.35
N THR A 7 14.32 15.44 -17.61
CA THR A 7 15.38 16.17 -16.89
C THR A 7 15.29 17.66 -17.18
N SER A 8 15.09 18.06 -18.43
CA SER A 8 14.92 19.47 -18.82
C SER A 8 13.71 20.12 -18.15
N ILE A 9 12.59 19.39 -18.01
CA ILE A 9 11.40 19.89 -17.30
C ILE A 9 11.72 20.07 -15.82
N LEU A 10 12.41 19.11 -15.20
CA LEU A 10 12.80 19.21 -13.79
C LEU A 10 13.72 20.41 -13.54
N ASP A 11 14.70 20.61 -14.41
CA ASP A 11 15.63 21.74 -14.32
C ASP A 11 14.90 23.08 -14.46
N ALA A 12 13.93 23.18 -15.38
CA ALA A 12 13.08 24.36 -15.51
C ALA A 12 12.22 24.60 -14.25
N PHE A 13 11.73 23.53 -13.61
CA PHE A 13 10.94 23.60 -12.38
C PHE A 13 11.78 24.05 -11.18
N ILE A 14 13.02 23.55 -11.08
CA ILE A 14 13.99 24.00 -10.07
C ILE A 14 14.32 25.47 -10.29
N SER A 15 14.56 25.87 -11.55
CA SER A 15 14.88 27.26 -11.91
C SER A 15 13.74 28.23 -11.65
N ALA A 16 12.49 27.75 -11.62
CA ALA A 16 11.32 28.56 -11.31
C ALA A 16 11.22 28.94 -9.83
N ASP A 17 11.98 28.27 -8.95
CA ASP A 17 12.16 28.59 -7.52
C ASP A 17 10.85 28.90 -6.79
N ILE A 18 9.88 28.00 -6.92
CA ILE A 18 8.55 28.14 -6.32
C ILE A 18 8.56 27.48 -4.93
N PRO A 19 8.45 28.24 -3.82
CA PRO A 19 8.60 27.68 -2.47
C PRO A 19 7.60 26.59 -2.12
N ALA A 20 6.39 26.64 -2.69
CA ALA A 20 5.35 25.62 -2.49
C ALA A 20 5.75 24.21 -2.97
N TYR A 21 6.79 24.10 -3.80
CA TYR A 21 7.27 22.83 -4.34
C TYR A 21 8.61 22.38 -3.77
N GLU A 22 9.17 23.06 -2.76
CA GLU A 22 10.50 22.74 -2.21
C GLU A 22 10.60 21.28 -1.70
N ASP A 23 9.62 20.84 -0.91
CA ASP A 23 9.54 19.45 -0.41
C ASP A 23 9.44 18.43 -1.54
N PHE A 24 8.67 18.77 -2.58
CA PHE A 24 8.47 17.93 -3.76
C PHE A 24 9.76 17.82 -4.58
N LEU A 25 10.44 18.93 -4.84
CA LEU A 25 11.70 18.99 -5.56
C LEU A 25 12.81 18.26 -4.80
N THR A 26 12.87 18.42 -3.48
CA THR A 26 13.79 17.69 -2.62
C THR A 26 13.56 16.18 -2.74
N SER A 27 12.30 15.75 -2.69
CA SER A 27 11.94 14.34 -2.85
C SER A 27 12.31 13.79 -4.23
N ILE A 28 11.98 14.49 -5.31
CA ILE A 28 12.34 14.05 -6.67
C ILE A 28 13.85 13.99 -6.86
N THR A 29 14.58 14.97 -6.34
CA THR A 29 16.04 15.03 -6.49
C THR A 29 16.72 13.88 -5.73
N ASN A 30 16.23 13.56 -4.52
CA ASN A 30 16.73 12.44 -3.72
C ASN A 30 16.46 11.08 -4.37
N TRP A 31 15.35 10.94 -5.08
CA TRP A 31 14.91 9.69 -5.74
C TRP A 31 14.98 9.78 -7.27
N LYS A 32 15.93 10.58 -7.79
CA LYS A 32 15.99 10.93 -9.22
C LYS A 32 16.17 9.70 -10.10
N GLU A 33 16.99 8.74 -9.67
CA GLU A 33 17.23 7.52 -10.43
C GLU A 33 15.96 6.66 -10.52
N GLU A 34 15.29 6.41 -9.41
CA GLU A 34 14.05 5.63 -9.32
C GLU A 34 12.92 6.30 -10.11
N TYR A 35 12.82 7.62 -9.99
CA TYR A 35 11.88 8.43 -10.75
C TYR A 35 12.10 8.26 -12.26
N LEU A 36 13.33 8.45 -12.75
CA LEU A 36 13.66 8.28 -14.17
C LEU A 36 13.44 6.83 -14.65
N ASN A 37 13.78 5.85 -13.81
CA ASN A 37 13.58 4.44 -14.10
C ASN A 37 12.09 4.06 -14.21
N SER A 38 11.20 4.76 -13.49
CA SER A 38 9.75 4.53 -13.58
C SER A 38 9.15 4.83 -14.97
N PHE A 39 9.81 5.70 -15.75
CA PHE A 39 9.42 6.01 -17.12
C PHE A 39 10.02 5.07 -18.15
N ARG A 40 11.01 4.23 -17.77
CA ARG A 40 11.55 3.21 -18.68
C ARG A 40 10.49 2.14 -18.92
N ARG A 41 10.32 1.77 -20.20
CA ARG A 41 9.37 0.73 -20.65
C ARG A 41 10.12 -0.42 -21.29
N PRO A 42 10.78 -1.29 -20.50
CA PRO A 42 11.55 -2.41 -21.05
C PRO A 42 10.69 -3.53 -21.65
N TYR A 43 9.37 -3.54 -21.39
CA TYR A 43 8.46 -4.58 -21.85
C TYR A 43 7.25 -3.97 -22.57
N ASP A 44 7.28 -4.02 -23.90
CA ASP A 44 6.11 -3.87 -24.79
C ASP A 44 5.26 -2.60 -24.53
N ASP A 45 5.95 -1.47 -24.29
CA ASP A 45 5.36 -0.17 -23.96
C ASP A 45 4.42 -0.13 -22.74
N ARG A 46 4.38 -1.18 -21.92
CA ARG A 46 3.52 -1.20 -20.74
C ARG A 46 4.04 -0.27 -19.66
N LYS A 47 3.21 0.69 -19.27
CA LYS A 47 3.48 1.53 -18.10
C LYS A 47 3.45 0.65 -16.84
N GLN A 48 4.42 0.81 -15.96
CA GLN A 48 4.32 0.28 -14.59
C GLN A 48 3.11 0.96 -13.91
N SER A 49 2.03 0.20 -13.73
CA SER A 49 0.79 0.70 -13.16
C SER A 49 0.76 0.48 -11.66
N ASN A 50 0.53 1.55 -10.90
CA ASN A 50 0.31 1.46 -9.46
C ASN A 50 -1.11 0.97 -9.10
N ALA A 51 -1.99 0.79 -10.08
CA ALA A 51 -3.41 0.52 -9.86
C ALA A 51 -3.67 -0.74 -9.00
N LEU A 52 -2.87 -1.79 -9.18
CA LEU A 52 -3.03 -3.02 -8.40
C LEU A 52 -2.66 -2.80 -6.92
N SER A 53 -1.56 -2.11 -6.66
CA SER A 53 -1.10 -1.76 -5.31
C SER A 53 -2.10 -0.84 -4.62
N GLU A 54 -2.60 0.17 -5.32
CA GLU A 54 -3.63 1.09 -4.82
C GLU A 54 -4.95 0.37 -4.49
N TYR A 55 -5.39 -0.51 -5.38
CA TYR A 55 -6.55 -1.36 -5.16
C TYR A 55 -6.39 -2.18 -3.87
N MET A 56 -5.26 -2.88 -3.72
CA MET A 56 -4.98 -3.69 -2.53
C MET A 56 -4.89 -2.85 -1.26
N ASN A 57 -4.23 -1.69 -1.31
CA ASN A 57 -4.12 -0.76 -0.17
C ASN A 57 -5.49 -0.26 0.28
N SER A 58 -6.37 0.10 -0.67
CA SER A 58 -7.75 0.50 -0.37
C SER A 58 -8.51 -0.63 0.34
N ARG A 59 -8.43 -1.86 -0.16
CA ARG A 59 -9.07 -3.03 0.46
C ARG A 59 -8.54 -3.33 1.87
N LEU A 60 -7.23 -3.21 2.07
CA LEU A 60 -6.62 -3.38 3.39
C LEU A 60 -7.09 -2.31 4.37
N ARG A 61 -7.20 -1.05 3.93
CA ARG A 61 -7.69 0.05 4.77
C ARG A 61 -9.14 -0.19 5.24
N VAL A 62 -10.01 -0.66 4.34
CA VAL A 62 -11.37 -1.08 4.69
C VAL A 62 -11.35 -2.21 5.73
N LEU A 63 -10.50 -3.22 5.53
CA LEU A 63 -10.43 -4.37 6.45
C LEU A 63 -9.93 -4.00 7.84
N ILE A 64 -8.97 -3.06 7.93
CA ILE A 64 -8.46 -2.52 9.19
C ILE A 64 -9.59 -1.81 9.95
N ASN A 65 -10.34 -0.96 9.25
CA ASN A 65 -11.46 -0.22 9.84
C ASN A 65 -12.54 -1.17 10.38
N VAL A 66 -12.98 -2.15 9.59
CA VAL A 66 -13.98 -3.14 10.02
C VAL A 66 -13.47 -4.05 11.14
N SER A 67 -12.15 -4.26 11.22
CA SER A 67 -11.53 -5.09 12.28
C SER A 67 -11.30 -4.34 13.60
N ASN A 68 -11.66 -3.05 13.68
CA ASN A 68 -11.31 -2.16 14.81
C ASN A 68 -9.80 -2.14 15.07
N GLY A 69 -9.02 -2.05 13.99
CA GLY A 69 -7.57 -1.90 14.02
C GLY A 69 -6.77 -3.20 13.89
N LEU A 70 -5.48 -3.10 14.25
CA LEU A 70 -4.45 -4.12 14.04
C LEU A 70 -3.93 -4.73 15.35
N SER A 71 -4.71 -4.62 16.43
CA SER A 71 -4.32 -5.07 17.77
C SER A 71 -3.86 -6.53 17.80
N ASN A 72 -4.33 -7.37 16.87
CA ASN A 72 -3.86 -8.75 16.71
C ASN A 72 -3.46 -9.01 15.26
N PHE A 73 -2.22 -8.66 14.91
CA PHE A 73 -1.71 -8.77 13.55
C PHE A 73 -1.77 -10.20 12.97
N PRO A 74 -1.36 -11.28 13.67
CA PRO A 74 -1.49 -12.63 13.13
C PRO A 74 -2.93 -12.98 12.73
N ARG A 75 -3.90 -12.59 13.55
CA ARG A 75 -5.32 -12.80 13.26
C ARG A 75 -5.82 -11.92 12.11
N PHE A 76 -5.38 -10.67 12.04
CA PHE A 76 -5.70 -9.77 10.92
C PHE A 76 -5.13 -10.29 9.61
N ARG A 77 -3.85 -10.69 9.58
CA ARG A 77 -3.17 -11.24 8.40
C ARG A 77 -3.92 -12.45 7.84
N ALA A 78 -4.31 -13.39 8.68
CA ALA A 78 -5.08 -14.56 8.25
C ALA A 78 -6.43 -14.17 7.62
N ARG A 79 -7.14 -13.20 8.21
CA ARG A 79 -8.40 -12.67 7.66
C ARG A 79 -8.20 -11.95 6.33
N ALA A 80 -7.14 -11.14 6.21
CA ALA A 80 -6.82 -10.42 4.99
C ALA A 80 -6.50 -11.38 3.84
N LEU A 81 -5.65 -12.38 4.11
CA LEU A 81 -5.33 -13.41 3.12
C LEU A 81 -6.58 -14.18 2.70
N TYR A 82 -7.45 -14.54 3.64
CA TYR A 82 -8.69 -15.23 3.33
C TYR A 82 -9.66 -14.36 2.51
N ALA A 83 -9.88 -13.11 2.92
CA ALA A 83 -10.88 -12.24 2.31
C ALA A 83 -10.47 -11.65 0.95
N LEU A 84 -9.17 -11.45 0.72
CA LEU A 84 -8.66 -10.81 -0.50
C LEU A 84 -8.22 -11.82 -1.56
N ASN A 85 -7.89 -13.06 -1.18
CA ASN A 85 -7.50 -14.08 -2.14
C ASN A 85 -8.70 -14.90 -2.61
N ARG A 86 -9.22 -14.57 -3.81
CA ARG A 86 -10.34 -15.30 -4.44
C ARG A 86 -10.03 -16.77 -4.76
N LYS A 87 -8.75 -17.14 -4.82
CA LYS A 87 -8.27 -18.50 -5.12
C LYS A 87 -8.06 -19.36 -3.87
N LEU A 88 -8.21 -18.78 -2.69
CA LEU A 88 -7.94 -19.45 -1.42
C LEU A 88 -9.24 -20.09 -0.93
N TYR A 89 -9.23 -21.41 -0.85
CA TYR A 89 -10.35 -22.18 -0.32
C TYR A 89 -10.03 -22.61 1.11
N TYR A 90 -11.05 -22.64 1.98
CA TYR A 90 -10.89 -23.21 3.30
C TYR A 90 -11.23 -24.71 3.24
N THR A 91 -10.46 -25.51 3.96
CA THR A 91 -10.76 -26.92 4.21
C THR A 91 -11.06 -27.10 5.68
N ILE A 92 -12.08 -27.88 6.01
CA ILE A 92 -12.41 -28.20 7.40
C ILE A 92 -11.30 -29.10 7.93
N THR A 93 -10.59 -28.65 8.97
CA THR A 93 -9.61 -29.45 9.70
C THR A 93 -10.10 -29.65 11.13
N ASN A 94 -9.82 -30.83 11.70
CA ASN A 94 -10.14 -31.11 13.10
C ASN A 94 -9.17 -30.41 14.07
N HIS A 95 -8.07 -29.85 13.56
CA HIS A 95 -7.05 -29.14 14.35
C HIS A 95 -7.18 -27.62 14.18
N LEU A 96 -8.33 -27.07 14.57
CA LEU A 96 -8.56 -25.61 14.52
C LEU A 96 -7.90 -24.91 15.71
N GLN A 97 -6.89 -24.10 15.42
CA GLN A 97 -6.28 -23.19 16.40
C GLN A 97 -6.76 -21.76 16.17
N SER A 98 -7.14 -21.07 17.26
CA SER A 98 -7.56 -19.68 17.20
C SER A 98 -6.43 -18.75 17.58
N ASN A 99 -6.07 -17.84 16.66
CA ASN A 99 -5.19 -16.71 16.97
C ASN A 99 -5.91 -15.63 17.80
N LYS A 100 -6.96 -15.94 18.57
CA LYS A 100 -7.69 -14.95 19.38
C LYS A 100 -6.86 -14.62 20.63
N ARG A 101 -6.62 -13.32 20.88
CA ARG A 101 -6.03 -12.86 22.14
C ARG A 101 -7.01 -13.06 23.28
N ILE A 102 -6.51 -13.49 24.43
CA ILE A 102 -7.28 -13.55 25.68
C ILE A 102 -7.51 -12.10 26.12
N GLY A 103 -8.77 -11.67 26.11
CA GLY A 103 -9.19 -10.35 26.58
C GLY A 103 -9.80 -10.42 27.97
N LYS A 104 -10.02 -9.25 28.59
CA LYS A 104 -10.81 -9.16 29.82
C LYS A 104 -12.20 -9.74 29.59
N LYS A 105 -12.74 -10.44 30.60
CA LYS A 105 -14.13 -10.90 30.56
C LYS A 105 -15.04 -9.67 30.44
N ARG A 106 -16.07 -9.76 29.59
CA ARG A 106 -17.07 -8.69 29.44
C ARG A 106 -17.76 -8.50 30.79
N GLY A 107 -17.94 -7.25 31.22
CA GLY A 107 -18.69 -6.93 32.43
C GLY A 107 -20.18 -7.30 32.30
N SER A 108 -20.86 -7.41 33.44
CA SER A 108 -22.32 -7.60 33.47
C SER A 108 -23.01 -6.37 32.91
N TYR A 109 -24.00 -6.56 32.03
CA TYR A 109 -24.83 -5.46 31.52
C TYR A 109 -25.93 -5.18 32.54
N LYS A 110 -26.02 -3.94 33.03
CA LYS A 110 -27.20 -3.50 33.78
C LYS A 110 -28.28 -3.15 32.76
N LYS A 111 -29.35 -3.95 32.74
CA LYS A 111 -30.56 -3.64 31.99
C LYS A 111 -31.31 -2.49 32.67
#